data_AF-A0A533RT24-F1
#
_entry.id   AF-A0A533RT24-F1
#
_cell.length_a   1.000
_cell.length_b   1.000
_cell.length_c   1.000
_cell.angle_alpha   90.00
_cell.angle_beta   90.00
_cell.angle_gamma   90.00
#
_symmetry.space_group_name_H-M   'P 1'
#
loop_
_entity.id
_entity.type
_entity.pdbx_description
1 polymer ?
#
loop_
_entity_poly.entity_id
_entity_poly.type
_entity_poly.pdbx_seq_one_letter_code
_entity_poly.pdbx_strand_id
1 'polypeptide(L)'
;LLRPANFKGPMAYYIPETWSKIGKLFNYPCLYGRGLDARPGIMGGGAMEINTVPRFDAQDAQGTTYSKLPKLQFPVDEQGRAFLVQDVTYYSKAALYDAFNAWRHGGAACSGRFDEKGAFRPKLNTHTTLYDQAGKKIVGVERAFDTRVFEGNVWGLQWFTNDIAAKGLFPQYYMHVGEQRVAVPAADVPVETKLLTQEFKLAKMGVPYTSPTVGAWAKPGPKLGPFMVRLVDGSVVTYSWYRFVDQPSFQQYNWSEDKKAKLQAFVEKLHANWPTDRDYMAPPTRGKLVLLDPGLLVMPPQGLEVGYVPIVTKQSRQ
;
A
#
# COMPACT_ATOMS: atom_id res chain seq x y z
N LEU A 1 3.69 -10.58 -2.35
CA LEU A 1 4.10 -10.51 -3.78
C LEU A 1 3.19 -9.50 -4.46
N LEU A 2 3.63 -8.91 -5.58
CA LEU A 2 2.84 -8.03 -6.43
C LEU A 2 2.76 -8.63 -7.85
N ARG A 3 1.65 -8.39 -8.56
CA ARG A 3 1.40 -8.88 -9.94
C ARG A 3 0.74 -7.82 -10.84
N PRO A 4 1.37 -6.67 -11.12
CA PRO A 4 1.01 -5.81 -12.25
C PRO A 4 1.29 -6.49 -13.59
N ALA A 5 0.93 -5.84 -14.70
CA ALA A 5 1.13 -6.39 -16.04
C ALA A 5 2.62 -6.54 -16.42
N ASN A 6 3.51 -5.71 -15.87
CA ASN A 6 4.94 -5.66 -16.20
C ASN A 6 5.88 -6.14 -15.08
N PHE A 7 5.37 -6.70 -13.98
CA PHE A 7 6.20 -7.23 -12.90
C PHE A 7 5.46 -8.34 -12.13
N LYS A 8 6.18 -9.39 -11.75
CA LYS A 8 5.64 -10.45 -10.89
C LYS A 8 6.71 -10.85 -9.88
N GLY A 9 6.45 -10.66 -8.60
CA GLY A 9 7.46 -11.03 -7.59
C GLY A 9 7.28 -10.36 -6.23
N PRO A 10 8.25 -10.56 -5.32
CA PRO A 10 8.29 -9.88 -4.04
C PRO A 10 8.51 -8.38 -4.23
N MET A 11 7.75 -7.56 -3.49
CA MET A 11 7.83 -6.09 -3.57
C MET A 11 8.60 -5.49 -2.39
N ALA A 12 8.41 -6.05 -1.19
CA ALA A 12 9.05 -5.59 0.02
C ALA A 12 9.26 -6.76 0.98
N TYR A 13 10.28 -6.64 1.82
CA TYR A 13 10.47 -7.48 2.99
C TYR A 13 10.90 -6.58 4.16
N TYR A 14 10.66 -7.06 5.37
CA TYR A 14 11.10 -6.39 6.59
C TYR A 14 11.99 -7.35 7.37
N ILE A 15 13.10 -6.83 7.90
CA ILE A 15 13.96 -7.60 8.80
C ILE A 15 13.20 -7.72 10.13
N PRO A 16 12.86 -8.93 10.62
CA PRO A 16 12.04 -9.10 11.83
C PRO A 16 12.60 -8.35 13.05
N GLU A 17 13.92 -8.27 13.18
CA GLU A 17 14.62 -7.52 14.23
C GLU A 17 14.28 -6.01 14.23
N THR A 18 13.78 -5.45 13.12
CA THR A 18 13.33 -4.04 13.03
C THR A 18 12.20 -3.75 13.99
N TRP A 19 11.18 -4.61 14.06
CA TRP A 19 10.02 -4.41 14.92
C TRP A 19 10.39 -4.56 16.40
N SER A 20 11.20 -5.56 16.72
CA SER A 20 11.76 -5.74 18.06
C SER A 20 12.62 -4.56 18.50
N LYS A 21 13.40 -3.97 17.59
CA LYS A 21 14.19 -2.75 17.86
C LYS A 21 13.30 -1.55 18.17
N ILE A 22 12.22 -1.34 17.41
CA ILE A 22 11.25 -0.26 17.68
C ILE A 22 10.64 -0.42 19.08
N GLY A 23 10.21 -1.63 19.44
CA GLY A 23 9.69 -1.93 20.78
C GLY A 23 10.69 -1.63 21.90
N LYS A 24 11.98 -1.90 21.69
CA LYS A 24 13.07 -1.54 22.63
C LYS A 24 13.29 -0.03 22.71
N LEU A 25 13.44 0.63 21.56
CA LEU A 25 13.82 2.03 21.47
C LEU A 25 12.77 2.96 22.10
N PHE A 26 11.49 2.68 21.86
CA PHE A 26 10.39 3.48 22.38
C PHE A 26 9.83 2.93 23.70
N ASN A 27 10.43 1.86 24.25
CA ASN A 27 9.98 1.18 25.47
C ASN A 27 8.48 0.83 25.44
N TYR A 28 8.05 0.16 24.36
CA TYR A 28 6.66 -0.28 24.17
C TYR A 28 6.56 -1.82 24.22
N PRO A 29 6.38 -2.41 25.42
CA PRO A 29 6.24 -3.86 25.60
C PRO A 29 5.15 -4.50 24.75
N CYS A 30 4.09 -3.75 24.42
CA CYS A 30 2.97 -4.25 23.63
C CYS A 30 3.34 -4.64 22.18
N LEU A 31 4.46 -4.16 21.65
CA LEU A 31 4.91 -4.40 20.28
C LEU A 31 5.65 -5.74 20.09
N TYR A 32 6.15 -6.35 21.17
CA TYR A 32 6.90 -7.59 21.05
C TYR A 32 6.02 -8.78 20.67
N GLY A 33 6.54 -9.62 19.77
CA GLY A 33 5.85 -10.84 19.33
C GLY A 33 4.54 -10.58 18.58
N ARG A 34 4.38 -9.41 17.96
CA ARG A 34 3.21 -9.07 17.14
C ARG A 34 3.35 -9.46 15.67
N GLY A 35 4.55 -9.86 15.25
CA GLY A 35 4.80 -10.36 13.89
C GLY A 35 4.21 -11.75 13.66
N LEU A 36 4.03 -12.09 12.38
CA LEU A 36 3.50 -13.40 11.94
C LEU A 36 4.45 -14.57 12.24
N ASP A 37 5.69 -14.28 12.62
CA ASP A 37 6.67 -15.23 13.14
C ASP A 37 6.32 -15.71 14.57
N ALA A 38 5.59 -14.88 15.34
CA ALA A 38 5.25 -15.16 16.73
C ALA A 38 3.76 -15.45 16.97
N ARG A 39 2.86 -14.94 16.13
CA ARG A 39 1.41 -15.12 16.29
C ARG A 39 0.72 -15.36 14.94
N PRO A 40 -0.38 -16.14 14.91
CA PRO A 40 -1.19 -16.24 13.70
C PRO A 40 -1.78 -14.87 13.34
N GLY A 41 -1.90 -14.62 12.03
CA GLY A 41 -2.62 -13.45 11.54
C GLY A 41 -4.11 -13.62 11.80
N ILE A 42 -4.71 -12.66 12.52
CA ILE A 42 -6.16 -12.55 12.67
C ILE A 42 -6.59 -11.39 11.78
N MET A 43 -7.32 -11.70 10.71
CA MET A 43 -7.79 -10.71 9.76
C MET A 43 -9.24 -10.34 10.05
N GLY A 44 -9.48 -9.05 10.28
CA GLY A 44 -10.81 -8.46 10.39
C GLY A 44 -11.34 -7.97 9.05
N GLY A 45 -12.33 -7.06 9.09
CA GLY A 45 -12.83 -6.38 7.91
C GLY A 45 -11.82 -5.37 7.34
N GLY A 46 -12.03 -4.98 6.08
CA GLY A 46 -11.37 -3.81 5.51
C GLY A 46 -11.95 -2.51 6.07
N ALA A 47 -11.20 -1.42 5.96
CA ALA A 47 -11.65 -0.09 6.33
C ALA A 47 -11.56 0.86 5.12
N MET A 48 -12.50 1.81 5.05
CA MET A 48 -12.41 2.98 4.17
C MET A 48 -12.17 4.19 5.05
N GLU A 49 -10.93 4.68 5.08
CA GLU A 49 -10.53 5.77 5.96
C GLU A 49 -10.58 7.12 5.23
N ILE A 50 -11.40 8.04 5.74
CA ILE A 50 -11.47 9.44 5.27
C ILE A 50 -11.15 10.45 6.38
N ASN A 51 -10.72 9.98 7.55
CA ASN A 51 -10.49 10.78 8.76
C ASN A 51 -9.39 11.83 8.62
N THR A 52 -8.45 11.65 7.68
CA THR A 52 -7.34 12.58 7.42
C THR A 52 -7.55 13.47 6.20
N VAL A 53 -8.72 13.38 5.56
CA VAL A 53 -9.07 14.21 4.42
C VAL A 53 -9.22 15.68 4.89
N PRO A 54 -8.52 16.65 4.26
CA PRO A 54 -8.64 18.05 4.64
C PRO A 54 -10.07 18.55 4.42
N ARG A 55 -10.48 19.57 5.16
CA ARG A 55 -11.81 20.20 4.99
C ARG A 55 -11.74 21.71 5.16
N PHE A 56 -12.73 22.40 4.60
CA PHE A 56 -13.05 23.77 4.94
C PHE A 56 -14.35 23.81 5.74
N ASP A 57 -14.44 24.69 6.73
CA ASP A 57 -15.64 24.95 7.51
C ASP A 57 -16.00 26.44 7.34
N ALA A 58 -17.29 26.76 7.19
CA ALA A 58 -17.79 28.13 7.10
C ALA A 58 -19.22 28.23 7.65
N GLN A 59 -19.60 29.39 8.15
CA GLN A 59 -20.96 29.65 8.65
C GLN A 59 -21.77 30.47 7.66
N ASP A 60 -23.07 30.22 7.60
CA ASP A 60 -24.04 31.08 6.92
C ASP A 60 -24.45 32.27 7.80
N ALA A 61 -25.34 33.12 7.27
CA ALA A 61 -25.81 34.31 7.99
C ALA A 61 -26.64 33.98 9.26
N GLN A 62 -27.16 32.77 9.38
CA GLN A 62 -27.95 32.28 10.52
C GLN A 62 -27.07 31.58 11.57
N GLY A 63 -25.76 31.49 11.33
CA GLY A 63 -24.79 30.83 12.21
C GLY A 63 -24.71 29.31 12.02
N THR A 64 -25.37 28.74 11.00
CA THR A 64 -25.26 27.32 10.67
C THR A 64 -23.92 27.04 10.01
N THR A 65 -23.18 26.08 10.54
CA THR A 65 -21.89 25.67 9.97
C THR A 65 -22.09 24.64 8.86
N TYR A 66 -21.37 24.84 7.75
CA TYR A 66 -21.20 23.90 6.66
C TYR A 66 -19.73 23.52 6.53
N SER A 67 -19.48 22.32 6.00
CA SER A 67 -18.13 21.91 5.61
C SER A 67 -18.05 21.37 4.19
N LYS A 68 -16.87 21.56 3.58
CA LYS A 68 -16.49 21.03 2.27
C LYS A 68 -15.33 20.08 2.39
N LEU A 69 -15.44 18.92 1.76
CA LEU A 69 -14.36 17.97 1.50
C LEU A 69 -13.80 18.16 0.07
N PRO A 70 -12.54 17.77 -0.19
CA PRO A 70 -12.03 17.66 -1.56
C PRO A 70 -12.82 16.59 -2.31
N LYS A 71 -12.83 16.71 -3.63
CA LYS A 71 -13.43 15.71 -4.50
C LYS A 71 -12.70 14.37 -4.34
N LEU A 72 -13.38 13.37 -3.79
CA LEU A 72 -12.92 11.98 -3.74
C LEU A 72 -13.66 11.19 -4.81
N GLN A 73 -12.92 10.47 -5.66
CA GLN A 73 -13.46 9.79 -6.82
C GLN A 73 -13.16 8.28 -6.80
N PHE A 74 -14.16 7.50 -7.19
CA PHE A 74 -14.11 6.04 -7.30
C PHE A 74 -14.31 5.59 -8.74
N PRO A 75 -13.66 4.50 -9.17
CA PRO A 75 -13.85 3.93 -10.49
C PRO A 75 -15.20 3.20 -10.55
N VAL A 76 -16.20 3.83 -11.16
CA VAL A 76 -17.54 3.25 -11.33
C VAL A 76 -17.77 2.81 -12.77
N ASP A 77 -18.46 1.69 -12.95
CA ASP A 77 -19.00 1.28 -14.25
C ASP A 77 -20.32 2.00 -14.58
N GLU A 78 -20.87 1.72 -15.76
CA GLU A 78 -22.13 2.29 -16.24
C GLU A 78 -23.32 1.99 -15.32
N GLN A 79 -23.27 0.85 -14.60
CA GLN A 79 -24.27 0.45 -13.62
C GLN A 79 -24.06 1.09 -12.25
N GLY A 80 -23.04 1.94 -12.09
CA GLY A 80 -22.70 2.58 -10.83
C GLY A 80 -22.03 1.63 -9.83
N ARG A 81 -21.35 0.59 -10.27
CA ARG A 81 -20.61 -0.34 -9.40
C ARG A 81 -19.13 0.03 -9.38
N ALA A 82 -18.55 0.11 -8.18
CA ALA A 82 -17.11 0.17 -8.00
C ALA A 82 -16.63 -1.14 -7.38
N PHE A 83 -15.86 -1.94 -8.11
CA PHE A 83 -15.24 -3.16 -7.59
C PHE A 83 -13.91 -2.83 -6.93
N LEU A 84 -13.77 -3.11 -5.63
CA LEU A 84 -12.63 -2.65 -4.83
C LEU A 84 -11.79 -3.80 -4.29
N VAL A 85 -12.41 -4.89 -3.84
CA VAL A 85 -11.71 -6.03 -3.25
C VAL A 85 -12.25 -7.33 -3.86
N GLN A 86 -11.36 -8.11 -4.45
CA GLN A 86 -11.68 -9.39 -5.09
C GLN A 86 -10.61 -10.44 -4.80
N ASP A 87 -10.93 -11.71 -5.04
CA ASP A 87 -10.00 -12.84 -4.95
C ASP A 87 -9.27 -12.95 -3.60
N VAL A 88 -9.93 -12.52 -2.51
CA VAL A 88 -9.37 -12.57 -1.15
C VAL A 88 -8.99 -13.99 -0.82
N THR A 89 -7.70 -14.21 -0.59
CA THR A 89 -7.13 -15.53 -0.28
C THR A 89 -6.16 -15.39 0.87
N TYR A 90 -6.38 -16.17 1.93
CA TYR A 90 -5.46 -16.33 3.04
C TYR A 90 -4.60 -17.57 2.80
N TYR A 91 -3.32 -17.47 3.13
CA TYR A 91 -2.36 -18.54 2.92
C TYR A 91 -1.76 -18.97 4.27
N SER A 92 -1.82 -20.27 4.55
CA SER A 92 -1.13 -20.87 5.68
C SER A 92 0.36 -21.12 5.36
N LYS A 93 1.13 -21.57 6.35
CA LYS A 93 2.53 -21.95 6.14
C LYS A 93 2.70 -23.03 5.07
N ALA A 94 1.76 -23.95 4.98
CA ALA A 94 1.75 -25.03 4.00
C ALA A 94 1.66 -24.52 2.55
N ALA A 95 1.15 -23.31 2.33
CA ALA A 95 1.02 -22.75 0.99
C ALA A 95 2.38 -22.40 0.36
N LEU A 96 3.39 -22.02 1.15
CA LEU A 96 4.69 -21.64 0.60
C LEU A 96 5.83 -21.73 1.62
N TYR A 97 5.59 -21.29 2.86
CA TYR A 97 6.63 -21.14 3.86
C TYR A 97 7.34 -22.45 4.18
N ASP A 98 6.62 -23.57 4.33
CA ASP A 98 7.24 -24.84 4.73
C ASP A 98 8.18 -25.37 3.63
N ALA A 99 7.76 -25.30 2.36
CA ALA A 99 8.60 -25.66 1.22
C ALA A 99 9.80 -24.71 1.07
N PHE A 100 9.60 -23.40 1.24
CA PHE A 100 10.66 -22.40 1.22
C PHE A 100 11.69 -22.64 2.34
N ASN A 101 11.23 -22.96 3.55
CA ASN A 101 12.07 -23.22 4.70
C ASN A 101 12.87 -24.51 4.51
N ALA A 102 12.25 -25.60 4.05
CA ALA A 102 12.95 -26.83 3.71
C ALA A 102 14.05 -26.57 2.66
N TRP A 103 13.74 -25.83 1.59
CA TRP A 103 14.70 -25.48 0.54
C TRP A 103 15.88 -24.65 1.04
N ARG A 104 15.63 -23.70 1.96
CA ARG A 104 16.65 -22.90 2.65
C ARG A 104 17.62 -23.79 3.45
N HIS A 105 17.13 -24.91 3.98
CA HIS A 105 17.90 -25.87 4.76
C HIS A 105 18.42 -27.08 3.95
N GLY A 106 18.54 -26.94 2.63
CA GLY A 106 19.12 -27.97 1.75
C GLY A 106 18.13 -28.99 1.19
N GLY A 107 16.84 -28.83 1.48
CA GLY A 107 15.76 -29.63 0.88
C GLY A 107 15.51 -29.31 -0.61
N ALA A 108 14.47 -29.94 -1.15
CA ALA A 108 14.05 -29.81 -2.54
C ALA A 108 13.79 -28.36 -2.97
N ALA A 109 13.94 -28.08 -4.28
CA ALA A 109 13.72 -26.75 -4.83
C ALA A 109 12.30 -26.24 -4.58
N CYS A 110 12.17 -25.07 -3.94
CA CYS A 110 10.88 -24.40 -3.78
C CYS A 110 10.52 -23.66 -5.06
N SER A 111 9.38 -23.98 -5.65
CA SER A 111 8.89 -23.35 -6.89
C SER A 111 8.48 -21.89 -6.71
N GLY A 112 8.29 -21.42 -5.47
CA GLY A 112 7.77 -20.08 -5.17
C GLY A 112 6.27 -19.88 -5.46
N ARG A 113 5.61 -20.87 -6.07
CA ARG A 113 4.17 -20.84 -6.31
C ARG A 113 3.43 -21.20 -5.02
N PHE A 114 2.38 -20.45 -4.71
CA PHE A 114 1.49 -20.76 -3.60
C PHE A 114 0.70 -22.05 -3.89
N ASP A 115 0.76 -23.01 -2.96
CA ASP A 115 -0.02 -24.24 -2.98
C ASP A 115 -1.46 -23.97 -2.52
N GLU A 116 -2.42 -24.37 -3.35
CA GLU A 116 -3.85 -24.26 -3.09
C GLU A 116 -4.31 -25.05 -1.87
N LYS A 117 -3.59 -26.12 -1.49
CA LYS A 117 -3.88 -26.88 -0.26
C LYS A 117 -3.71 -26.03 1.00
N GLY A 118 -2.84 -25.03 0.95
CA GLY A 118 -2.63 -24.07 2.03
C GLY A 118 -3.46 -22.79 1.89
N ALA A 119 -4.35 -22.70 0.89
CA ALA A 119 -5.15 -21.52 0.60
C ALA A 119 -6.56 -21.63 1.21
N PHE A 120 -7.02 -20.54 1.80
CA PHE A 120 -8.38 -20.39 2.32
C PHE A 120 -9.02 -19.13 1.72
N ARG A 121 -10.18 -19.29 1.09
CA ARG A 121 -10.95 -18.19 0.48
C ARG A 121 -12.20 -17.96 1.31
N PRO A 122 -12.30 -16.85 2.07
CA PRO A 122 -13.49 -16.55 2.85
C PRO A 122 -14.64 -16.14 1.95
N LYS A 123 -15.88 -16.42 2.38
CA LYS A 123 -17.05 -15.72 1.86
C LYS A 123 -17.06 -14.31 2.44
N LEU A 124 -17.09 -13.29 1.58
CA LEU A 124 -17.16 -11.90 1.98
C LEU A 124 -18.56 -11.57 2.50
N ASN A 125 -18.59 -10.67 3.47
CA ASN A 125 -19.81 -10.01 3.94
C ASN A 125 -19.57 -8.50 3.91
N THR A 126 -20.62 -7.74 4.18
CA THR A 126 -20.51 -6.28 4.27
C THR A 126 -21.61 -5.70 5.14
N HIS A 127 -21.40 -4.46 5.59
CA HIS A 127 -22.38 -3.63 6.28
C HIS A 127 -22.16 -2.17 5.85
N THR A 128 -23.19 -1.34 6.01
CA THR A 128 -23.10 0.09 5.71
C THR A 128 -21.94 0.73 6.48
N THR A 129 -21.07 1.44 5.76
CA THR A 129 -19.86 2.03 6.34
C THR A 129 -20.21 3.18 7.26
N LEU A 130 -19.50 3.27 8.38
CA LEU A 130 -19.59 4.37 9.31
C LEU A 130 -18.44 5.35 9.07
N TYR A 131 -18.78 6.63 9.04
CA TYR A 131 -17.82 7.70 8.82
C TYR A 131 -17.84 8.68 10.00
N ASP A 132 -16.67 9.16 10.36
CA ASP A 132 -16.45 10.13 11.43
C ASP A 132 -15.59 11.29 10.93
N GLN A 133 -15.90 12.49 11.41
CA GLN A 133 -15.13 13.69 11.16
C GLN A 133 -14.85 14.42 12.47
N ALA A 134 -13.65 14.23 13.03
CA ALA A 134 -13.22 14.83 14.29
C ALA A 134 -14.17 14.49 15.47
N GLY A 135 -14.56 13.23 15.58
CA GLY A 135 -15.46 12.72 16.62
C GLY A 135 -16.94 12.98 16.38
N LYS A 136 -17.31 13.51 15.20
CA LYS A 136 -18.69 13.77 14.80
C LYS A 136 -19.09 12.84 13.67
N LYS A 137 -20.23 12.17 13.82
CA LYS A 137 -20.72 11.19 12.84
C LYS A 137 -21.09 11.89 11.53
N ILE A 138 -20.59 11.37 10.41
CA ILE A 138 -21.08 11.76 9.08
C ILE A 138 -22.26 10.85 8.71
N VAL A 139 -23.36 11.44 8.24
CA VAL A 139 -24.60 10.73 7.87
C VAL A 139 -25.10 11.19 6.50
N GLY A 140 -25.95 10.39 5.87
CA GLY A 140 -26.52 10.68 4.55
C GLY A 140 -25.61 10.26 3.39
N VAL A 141 -24.40 9.75 3.64
CA VAL A 141 -23.51 9.23 2.60
C VAL A 141 -24.10 7.97 1.96
N GLU A 142 -24.79 7.16 2.76
CA GLU A 142 -25.52 5.96 2.34
C GLU A 142 -26.61 6.24 1.28
N ARG A 143 -27.06 7.50 1.15
CA ARG A 143 -27.96 7.93 0.07
C ARG A 143 -27.26 7.93 -1.29
N ALA A 144 -25.95 8.19 -1.33
CA ALA A 144 -25.17 8.25 -2.56
C ALA A 144 -24.69 6.86 -3.00
N PHE A 145 -24.25 6.04 -2.04
CA PHE A 145 -23.84 4.67 -2.28
C PHE A 145 -23.85 3.84 -1.00
N ASP A 146 -23.92 2.52 -1.14
CA ASP A 146 -23.65 1.59 -0.04
C ASP A 146 -22.71 0.46 -0.49
N THR A 147 -22.13 -0.23 0.47
CA THR A 147 -21.30 -1.40 0.26
C THR A 147 -22.12 -2.58 -0.27
N ARG A 148 -21.51 -3.40 -1.13
CA ARG A 148 -22.13 -4.61 -1.65
C ARG A 148 -21.10 -5.69 -1.90
N VAL A 149 -21.50 -6.94 -1.67
CA VAL A 149 -20.80 -8.12 -2.21
C VAL A 149 -21.52 -8.51 -3.50
N PHE A 150 -20.83 -8.31 -4.62
CA PHE A 150 -21.30 -8.65 -5.96
C PHE A 150 -21.04 -10.13 -6.28
N GLU A 151 -21.58 -10.58 -7.42
CA GLU A 151 -21.40 -11.93 -7.93
C GLU A 151 -19.91 -12.33 -7.97
N GLY A 152 -19.63 -13.59 -7.63
CA GLY A 152 -18.27 -14.11 -7.54
C GLY A 152 -17.46 -13.55 -6.38
N ASN A 153 -18.11 -13.15 -5.28
CA ASN A 153 -17.47 -12.79 -4.01
C ASN A 153 -16.56 -11.55 -4.13
N VAL A 154 -17.05 -10.50 -4.80
CA VAL A 154 -16.33 -9.23 -4.99
C VAL A 154 -16.97 -8.17 -4.10
N TRP A 155 -16.19 -7.61 -3.18
CA TRP A 155 -16.65 -6.51 -2.35
C TRP A 155 -16.40 -5.17 -3.05
N GLY A 156 -17.35 -4.26 -2.92
CA GLY A 156 -17.29 -2.94 -3.54
C GLY A 156 -18.43 -2.02 -3.12
N LEU A 157 -18.67 -0.99 -3.92
CA LEU A 157 -19.70 0.03 -3.68
C LEU A 157 -20.74 0.03 -4.80
N GLN A 158 -22.02 0.15 -4.45
CA GLN A 158 -23.11 0.38 -5.37
C GLN A 158 -23.59 1.83 -5.22
N TRP A 159 -23.44 2.61 -6.29
CA TRP A 159 -23.90 3.98 -6.37
C TRP A 159 -25.35 4.05 -6.80
N PHE A 160 -26.10 4.99 -6.21
CA PHE A 160 -27.52 5.20 -6.44
C PHE A 160 -27.76 6.54 -7.14
N THR A 161 -28.93 6.67 -7.76
CA THR A 161 -29.44 7.98 -8.17
C THR A 161 -29.81 8.77 -6.92
N ASN A 162 -29.24 9.96 -6.78
CA ASN A 162 -29.40 10.82 -5.62
C ASN A 162 -29.14 12.28 -6.03
N ASP A 163 -29.37 13.20 -5.11
CA ASP A 163 -29.21 14.65 -5.22
C ASP A 163 -27.89 15.18 -4.65
N ILE A 164 -27.22 14.44 -3.77
CA ILE A 164 -26.05 14.91 -3.01
C ILE A 164 -24.71 14.70 -3.74
N ALA A 165 -24.61 13.74 -4.66
CA ALA A 165 -23.40 13.44 -5.41
C ALA A 165 -23.65 12.65 -6.70
N ALA A 166 -22.88 12.95 -7.75
CA ALA A 166 -22.84 12.12 -8.95
C ALA A 166 -22.22 10.74 -8.68
N LYS A 167 -22.59 9.74 -9.49
CA LYS A 167 -22.01 8.39 -9.40
C LYS A 167 -20.48 8.44 -9.44
N GLY A 168 -19.85 7.76 -8.48
CA GLY A 168 -18.40 7.70 -8.34
C GLY A 168 -17.78 8.89 -7.59
N LEU A 169 -18.56 9.87 -7.14
CA LEU A 169 -18.05 11.01 -6.37
C LEU A 169 -18.55 10.94 -4.93
N PHE A 170 -17.65 10.88 -3.95
CA PHE A 170 -18.05 10.97 -2.55
C PHE A 170 -18.73 12.33 -2.29
N PRO A 171 -19.80 12.40 -1.46
CA PRO A 171 -20.43 13.67 -1.13
C PRO A 171 -19.42 14.69 -0.61
N GLN A 172 -19.48 15.92 -1.14
CA GLN A 172 -18.48 16.95 -0.81
C GLN A 172 -18.95 17.92 0.27
N TYR A 173 -20.26 18.10 0.46
CA TYR A 173 -20.81 19.16 1.29
C TYR A 173 -21.63 18.59 2.45
N TYR A 174 -21.45 19.19 3.62
CA TYR A 174 -22.09 18.73 4.84
C TYR A 174 -22.62 19.89 5.68
N MET A 175 -23.87 19.82 6.10
CA MET A 175 -24.46 20.73 7.08
C MET A 175 -24.22 20.17 8.49
N HIS A 176 -23.85 21.03 9.45
CA HIS A 176 -23.59 20.62 10.82
C HIS A 176 -24.89 20.71 11.63
N VAL A 177 -25.43 19.56 12.04
CA VAL A 177 -26.68 19.45 12.81
C VAL A 177 -26.38 18.73 14.13
N GLY A 178 -26.23 19.50 15.20
CA GLY A 178 -25.77 18.99 16.49
C GLY A 178 -24.46 18.20 16.36
N GLU A 179 -24.50 16.93 16.76
CA GLU A 179 -23.36 16.01 16.74
C GLU A 179 -23.12 15.33 15.38
N GLN A 180 -23.89 15.70 14.35
CA GLN A 180 -23.84 15.10 13.02
C GLN A 180 -23.31 16.06 11.96
N ARG A 181 -22.77 15.47 10.90
CA ARG A 181 -22.42 16.11 9.64
C ARG A 181 -23.27 15.47 8.56
N VAL A 182 -24.33 16.15 8.15
CA VAL A 182 -25.34 15.61 7.24
C VAL A 182 -24.95 15.95 5.81
N ALA A 183 -24.80 14.96 4.94
CA ALA A 183 -24.50 15.19 3.53
C ALA A 183 -25.65 15.95 2.85
N VAL A 184 -25.33 17.04 2.17
CA VAL A 184 -26.28 17.93 1.48
C VAL A 184 -25.86 18.16 0.03
N PRO A 185 -26.80 18.44 -0.89
CA PRO A 185 -26.47 18.81 -2.26
C PRO A 185 -25.76 20.17 -2.29
N ALA A 186 -24.97 20.41 -3.33
CA ALA A 186 -24.28 21.70 -3.50
C ALA A 186 -25.25 22.90 -3.56
N ALA A 187 -26.47 22.69 -4.05
CA ALA A 187 -27.51 23.71 -4.14
C ALA A 187 -28.00 24.20 -2.76
N ASP A 188 -27.84 23.39 -1.71
CA ASP A 188 -28.27 23.72 -0.35
C ASP A 188 -27.15 24.43 0.46
N VAL A 189 -25.97 24.63 -0.13
CA VAL A 189 -24.86 25.33 0.53
C VAL A 189 -24.98 26.83 0.27
N PRO A 190 -25.18 27.67 1.31
CA PRO A 190 -25.37 29.10 1.12
C PRO A 190 -24.16 29.77 0.47
N VAL A 191 -24.40 30.64 -0.51
CA VAL A 191 -23.35 31.26 -1.35
C VAL A 191 -22.38 32.10 -0.52
N GLU A 192 -22.87 32.74 0.55
CA GLU A 192 -22.10 33.54 1.48
C GLU A 192 -21.03 32.74 2.24
N THR A 193 -21.17 31.41 2.35
CA THR A 193 -20.15 30.54 2.95
C THR A 193 -18.88 30.48 2.11
N LYS A 194 -18.96 30.83 0.81
CA LYS A 194 -17.90 30.73 -0.20
C LYS A 194 -17.35 29.32 -0.41
N LEU A 195 -17.94 28.29 0.19
CA LEU A 195 -17.45 26.91 0.11
C LEU A 195 -17.53 26.39 -1.34
N LEU A 196 -18.56 26.76 -2.10
CA LEU A 196 -18.72 26.32 -3.50
C LEU A 196 -17.51 26.68 -4.37
N THR A 197 -16.94 27.87 -4.17
CA THR A 197 -15.78 28.39 -4.92
C THR A 197 -14.43 28.08 -4.26
N GLN A 198 -14.43 27.52 -3.05
CA GLN A 198 -13.19 27.26 -2.31
C GLN A 198 -12.42 26.08 -2.90
N GLU A 199 -11.12 26.23 -3.11
CA GLU A 199 -10.25 25.19 -3.69
C GLU A 199 -9.23 24.66 -2.67
N PHE A 200 -8.99 23.34 -2.72
CA PHE A 200 -7.92 22.71 -1.96
C PHE A 200 -6.60 22.91 -2.68
N LYS A 201 -5.60 23.38 -1.93
CA LYS A 201 -4.25 23.55 -2.48
C LYS A 201 -3.68 22.18 -2.82
N LEU A 202 -3.09 22.07 -4.01
CA LEU A 202 -2.29 20.91 -4.37
C LEU A 202 -1.09 20.80 -3.43
N ALA A 203 -0.70 19.55 -3.15
CA ALA A 203 0.52 19.29 -2.40
C ALA A 203 1.70 19.95 -3.12
N LYS A 204 2.49 20.72 -2.36
CA LYS A 204 3.75 21.25 -2.87
C LYS A 204 4.79 20.14 -2.80
N MET A 205 5.74 20.20 -3.72
CA MET A 205 6.86 19.27 -3.73
C MET A 205 7.64 19.38 -2.42
N GLY A 206 7.96 18.22 -1.82
CA GLY A 206 8.79 18.14 -0.63
C GLY A 206 10.27 18.41 -0.92
N VAL A 207 11.05 18.51 0.15
CA VAL A 207 12.52 18.51 0.06
C VAL A 207 12.98 17.17 -0.55
N PRO A 208 14.01 17.16 -1.40
CA PRO A 208 14.58 15.92 -1.91
C PRO A 208 14.87 14.91 -0.81
N TYR A 209 14.52 13.65 -1.06
CA TYR A 209 15.02 12.56 -0.25
C TYR A 209 16.51 12.37 -0.53
N THR A 210 17.33 12.29 0.51
CA THR A 210 18.76 11.96 0.40
C THR A 210 19.16 11.02 1.53
N SER A 211 19.92 9.97 1.19
CA SER A 211 20.51 9.06 2.16
C SER A 211 21.86 9.59 2.66
N PRO A 212 22.30 9.21 3.87
CA PRO A 212 23.65 9.50 4.35
C PRO A 212 24.75 9.04 3.38
N THR A 213 25.85 9.76 3.34
CA THR A 213 27.04 9.44 2.51
C THR A 213 28.14 8.74 3.32
N VAL A 214 27.87 8.37 4.56
CA VAL A 214 28.82 7.81 5.52
C VAL A 214 28.25 6.57 6.22
N GLY A 215 29.11 5.86 6.96
CA GLY A 215 28.71 4.71 7.78
C GLY A 215 28.11 3.58 6.93
N ALA A 216 26.93 3.11 7.35
CA ALA A 216 26.23 1.98 6.73
C ALA A 216 25.91 2.13 5.23
N TRP A 217 25.96 3.36 4.71
CA TRP A 217 25.73 3.64 3.30
C TRP A 217 27.01 3.61 2.46
N ALA A 218 28.18 3.78 3.10
CA ALA A 218 29.47 3.97 2.45
C ALA A 218 30.46 2.81 2.65
N LYS A 219 30.32 2.01 3.70
CA LYS A 219 31.24 0.87 3.98
C LYS A 219 30.44 -0.34 4.45
N PRO A 220 30.50 -1.52 3.78
CA PRO A 220 31.24 -1.78 2.52
C PRO A 220 30.79 -0.90 1.35
N GLY A 221 29.54 -0.42 1.39
CA GLY A 221 29.00 0.52 0.40
C GLY A 221 28.45 -0.17 -0.85
N PRO A 222 28.06 0.62 -1.88
CA PRO A 222 27.55 0.06 -3.12
C PRO A 222 28.67 -0.63 -3.90
N LYS A 223 28.31 -1.71 -4.60
CA LYS A 223 29.19 -2.39 -5.56
C LYS A 223 29.33 -1.60 -6.86
N LEU A 224 28.25 -0.97 -7.33
CA LEU A 224 28.22 -0.21 -8.57
C LEU A 224 27.17 0.91 -8.54
N GLY A 225 27.44 2.02 -9.21
CA GLY A 225 26.60 3.21 -9.27
C GLY A 225 27.35 4.46 -8.80
N PRO A 226 26.64 5.60 -8.61
CA PRO A 226 25.20 5.74 -8.75
C PRO A 226 24.72 5.68 -10.21
N PHE A 227 23.47 5.26 -10.37
CA PHE A 227 22.68 5.32 -11.60
C PHE A 227 21.51 6.29 -11.38
N MET A 228 20.92 6.77 -12.47
CA MET A 228 19.77 7.68 -12.44
C MET A 228 18.67 7.20 -13.37
N VAL A 229 17.42 7.33 -12.93
CA VAL A 229 16.22 7.07 -13.73
C VAL A 229 15.21 8.18 -13.51
N ARG A 230 14.48 8.54 -14.56
CA ARG A 230 13.38 9.50 -14.50
C ARG A 230 12.06 8.74 -14.40
N LEU A 231 11.22 9.14 -13.45
CA LEU A 231 9.87 8.63 -13.27
C LEU A 231 8.84 9.47 -14.04
N VAL A 232 7.65 8.93 -14.25
CA VAL A 232 6.54 9.58 -14.98
C VAL A 232 6.04 10.85 -14.31
N ASP A 233 6.24 10.98 -12.99
CA ASP A 233 5.92 12.20 -12.23
C ASP A 233 6.97 13.31 -12.41
N GLY A 234 8.00 13.07 -13.21
CA GLY A 234 9.10 14.00 -13.49
C GLY A 234 10.20 14.01 -12.43
N SER A 235 10.08 13.21 -11.36
CA SER A 235 11.14 13.01 -10.39
C SER A 235 12.27 12.16 -10.98
N VAL A 236 13.46 12.33 -10.43
CA VAL A 236 14.69 11.62 -10.77
C VAL A 236 15.14 10.87 -9.54
N VAL A 237 15.21 9.55 -9.68
CA VAL A 237 15.68 8.64 -8.64
C VAL A 237 17.13 8.30 -8.92
N THR A 238 17.98 8.50 -7.92
CA THR A 238 19.36 8.04 -7.90
C THR A 238 19.44 6.76 -7.06
N TYR A 239 20.07 5.73 -7.60
CA TYR A 239 20.20 4.43 -6.93
C TYR A 239 21.55 3.80 -7.22
N SER A 240 21.97 2.87 -6.36
CA SER A 240 23.19 2.09 -6.55
C SER A 240 22.92 0.62 -6.26
N TRP A 241 23.72 -0.27 -6.83
CA TRP A 241 23.63 -1.71 -6.59
C TRP A 241 24.47 -2.10 -5.41
N TYR A 242 23.86 -2.74 -4.42
CA TYR A 242 24.51 -3.28 -3.23
C TYR A 242 24.49 -4.80 -3.29
N ARG A 243 25.55 -5.43 -2.80
CA ARG A 243 25.46 -6.84 -2.40
C ARG A 243 24.39 -6.91 -1.31
N PHE A 244 23.49 -7.89 -1.38
CA PHE A 244 22.28 -7.92 -0.55
C PHE A 244 22.56 -7.70 0.94
N VAL A 245 23.57 -8.37 1.49
CA VAL A 245 23.92 -8.25 2.92
C VAL A 245 24.68 -6.98 3.29
N ASP A 246 25.19 -6.23 2.31
CA ASP A 246 25.97 -5.00 2.51
C ASP A 246 25.08 -3.75 2.48
N GLN A 247 23.81 -3.89 2.13
CA GLN A 247 22.85 -2.78 2.14
C GLN A 247 22.73 -2.18 3.56
N PRO A 248 22.38 -0.88 3.66
CA PRO A 248 22.34 -0.18 4.95
C PRO A 248 21.44 -0.84 6.01
N SER A 249 20.37 -1.51 5.57
CA SER A 249 19.40 -2.16 6.47
C SER A 249 20.01 -3.27 7.33
N PHE A 250 20.98 -4.04 6.83
CA PHE A 250 21.61 -5.13 7.61
C PHE A 250 22.74 -4.63 8.50
N GLN A 251 23.41 -3.54 8.10
CA GLN A 251 24.55 -3.01 8.83
C GLN A 251 24.24 -2.49 10.23
N GLN A 252 22.97 -2.16 10.50
CA GLN A 252 22.54 -1.77 11.85
C GLN A 252 22.48 -2.94 12.83
N TYR A 253 22.68 -4.18 12.38
CA TYR A 253 22.64 -5.39 13.21
C TYR A 253 24.02 -6.03 13.30
N ASN A 254 24.40 -6.46 14.50
CA ASN A 254 25.66 -7.16 14.74
C ASN A 254 25.57 -8.65 14.35
N TRP A 255 25.36 -8.91 13.06
CA TRP A 255 25.33 -10.28 12.52
C TRP A 255 26.73 -10.78 12.24
N SER A 256 26.99 -12.05 12.59
CA SER A 256 28.25 -12.71 12.25
C SER A 256 28.44 -12.83 10.74
N GLU A 257 29.69 -12.91 10.31
CA GLU A 257 30.04 -13.12 8.90
C GLU A 257 29.42 -14.41 8.36
N ASP A 258 29.38 -15.49 9.15
CA ASP A 258 28.69 -16.73 8.77
C ASP A 258 27.19 -16.53 8.53
N LYS A 259 26.52 -15.72 9.37
CA LYS A 259 25.08 -15.44 9.20
C LYS A 259 24.84 -14.63 7.93
N LYS A 260 25.68 -13.63 7.65
CA LYS A 260 25.64 -12.85 6.40
C LYS A 260 25.92 -13.74 5.19
N ALA A 261 26.96 -14.57 5.23
CA ALA A 261 27.31 -15.48 4.14
C ALA A 261 26.16 -16.45 3.81
N LYS A 262 25.55 -17.06 4.84
CA LYS A 262 24.37 -17.93 4.66
C LYS A 262 23.17 -17.20 4.05
N LEU A 263 22.90 -15.96 4.46
CA LEU A 263 21.82 -15.18 3.86
C LEU A 263 22.14 -14.80 2.41
N GLN A 264 23.35 -14.33 2.15
CA GLN A 264 23.79 -13.96 0.81
C GLN A 264 23.66 -15.15 -0.16
N ALA A 265 24.23 -16.31 0.18
CA ALA A 265 24.15 -17.52 -0.64
C ALA A 265 22.69 -17.93 -0.89
N PHE A 266 21.81 -17.75 0.10
CA PHE A 266 20.39 -18.03 -0.07
C PHE A 266 19.69 -17.03 -1.02
N VAL A 267 20.04 -15.75 -0.96
CA VAL A 267 19.51 -14.74 -1.89
C VAL A 267 20.00 -14.97 -3.31
N GLU A 268 21.26 -15.36 -3.48
CA GLU A 268 21.80 -15.76 -4.77
C GLU A 268 21.02 -16.96 -5.34
N LYS A 269 20.75 -17.97 -4.51
CA LYS A 269 19.88 -19.09 -4.87
C LYS A 269 18.48 -18.64 -5.27
N LEU A 270 17.90 -17.66 -4.57
CA LEU A 270 16.59 -17.10 -4.90
C LEU A 270 16.63 -16.40 -6.27
N HIS A 271 17.55 -15.45 -6.48
CA HIS A 271 17.63 -14.70 -7.74
C HIS A 271 17.83 -15.62 -8.95
N ALA A 272 18.61 -16.70 -8.79
CA ALA A 272 18.84 -17.68 -9.85
C ALA A 272 17.61 -18.55 -10.18
N ASN A 273 16.69 -18.76 -9.23
CA ASN A 273 15.60 -19.74 -9.39
C ASN A 273 14.21 -19.08 -9.44
N TRP A 274 14.09 -17.82 -9.03
CA TRP A 274 12.84 -17.09 -8.88
C TRP A 274 12.84 -15.84 -9.78
N PRO A 275 12.71 -16.01 -11.11
CA PRO A 275 12.70 -14.90 -12.06
C PRO A 275 11.39 -14.12 -12.03
N THR A 276 11.39 -12.91 -12.57
CA THR A 276 10.23 -11.98 -12.54
C THR A 276 9.19 -12.25 -13.64
N ASP A 277 9.45 -13.18 -14.54
CA ASP A 277 8.63 -13.50 -15.72
C ASP A 277 7.66 -14.67 -15.51
N ARG A 278 7.69 -15.34 -14.34
CA ARG A 278 6.80 -16.46 -14.02
C ARG A 278 5.62 -16.10 -13.10
N ASP A 279 4.66 -17.01 -13.01
CA ASP A 279 3.48 -16.85 -12.16
C ASP A 279 3.69 -17.46 -10.76
N TYR A 280 3.74 -16.57 -9.76
CA TYR A 280 3.81 -16.96 -8.34
C TYR A 280 2.44 -17.04 -7.66
N MET A 281 1.50 -16.23 -8.12
CA MET A 281 0.12 -16.15 -7.65
C MET A 281 -0.81 -16.35 -8.84
N ALA A 282 -2.00 -16.87 -8.58
CA ALA A 282 -3.04 -16.98 -9.59
C ALA A 282 -3.38 -15.60 -10.18
N PRO A 283 -3.78 -15.53 -11.46
CA PRO A 283 -4.30 -14.29 -12.03
C PRO A 283 -5.58 -13.85 -11.32
N PRO A 284 -5.85 -12.53 -11.28
CA PRO A 284 -7.15 -12.05 -10.81
C PRO A 284 -8.25 -12.59 -11.71
N THR A 285 -9.42 -12.86 -11.15
CA THR A 285 -10.55 -13.44 -11.89
C THR A 285 -11.23 -12.43 -12.79
N ARG A 286 -11.00 -11.13 -12.57
CA ARG A 286 -11.65 -10.01 -13.28
C ARG A 286 -10.73 -8.82 -13.45
N GLY A 287 -11.05 -8.00 -14.46
CA GLY A 287 -10.39 -6.74 -14.75
C GLY A 287 -9.10 -6.88 -15.54
N LYS A 288 -8.41 -5.75 -15.73
CA LYS A 288 -7.10 -5.67 -16.38
C LYS A 288 -6.07 -5.23 -15.36
N LEU A 289 -4.87 -5.79 -15.47
CA LEU A 289 -3.75 -5.39 -14.62
C LEU A 289 -3.25 -4.00 -15.00
N VAL A 290 -2.90 -3.21 -14.00
CA VAL A 290 -2.18 -1.93 -14.19
C VAL A 290 -0.71 -2.18 -14.49
N LEU A 291 -0.06 -1.20 -15.10
CA LEU A 291 1.39 -1.15 -15.27
C LEU A 291 2.00 -0.32 -14.15
N LEU A 292 3.12 -0.78 -13.59
CA LEU A 292 4.01 0.09 -12.84
C LEU A 292 4.73 1.03 -13.80
N ASP A 293 5.12 2.20 -13.31
CA ASP A 293 6.06 3.07 -14.02
C ASP A 293 7.31 2.25 -14.41
N PRO A 294 7.66 2.14 -15.70
CA PRO A 294 8.84 1.41 -16.14
C PRO A 294 10.13 1.88 -15.48
N GLY A 295 10.23 3.15 -15.10
CA GLY A 295 11.39 3.70 -14.38
C GLY A 295 11.60 3.09 -12.99
N LEU A 296 10.57 2.45 -12.41
CA LEU A 296 10.68 1.71 -11.14
C LEU A 296 11.26 0.30 -11.33
N LEU A 297 11.38 -0.19 -12.57
CA LEU A 297 11.84 -1.53 -12.90
C LEU A 297 13.23 -1.45 -13.55
N VAL A 298 14.26 -1.55 -12.71
CA VAL A 298 15.66 -1.43 -13.15
C VAL A 298 16.29 -2.80 -13.42
N MET A 299 17.09 -2.88 -14.48
CA MET A 299 17.80 -4.11 -14.85
C MET A 299 19.16 -4.20 -14.14
N PRO A 300 19.54 -5.37 -13.61
CA PRO A 300 20.87 -5.60 -13.08
C PRO A 300 21.95 -5.37 -14.15
N PRO A 301 23.02 -4.61 -13.84
CA PRO A 301 24.23 -4.58 -14.65
C PRO A 301 24.89 -5.95 -14.75
N GLN A 302 25.71 -6.15 -15.79
CA GLN A 302 26.42 -7.40 -16.00
C GLN A 302 27.22 -7.81 -14.76
N GLY A 303 27.01 -9.04 -14.30
CA GLY A 303 27.67 -9.62 -13.12
C GLY A 303 27.00 -9.29 -11.78
N LEU A 304 25.90 -8.55 -11.79
CA LEU A 304 25.10 -8.20 -10.60
C LEU A 304 23.67 -8.79 -10.64
N GLU A 305 23.39 -9.71 -11.55
CA GLU A 305 22.07 -10.35 -11.71
C GLU A 305 21.67 -11.16 -10.47
N VAL A 306 22.65 -11.71 -9.76
CA VAL A 306 22.45 -12.65 -8.67
C VAL A 306 23.11 -12.13 -7.39
N GLY A 307 22.32 -12.01 -6.30
CA GLY A 307 22.85 -11.60 -4.99
C GLY A 307 22.98 -10.08 -4.78
N TYR A 308 22.61 -9.25 -5.75
CA TYR A 308 22.65 -7.79 -5.63
C TYR A 308 21.26 -7.18 -5.80
N VAL A 309 21.04 -6.03 -5.16
CA VAL A 309 19.78 -5.30 -5.19
C VAL A 309 20.02 -3.80 -5.41
N PRO A 310 19.13 -3.11 -6.13
CA PRO A 310 19.19 -1.67 -6.27
C PRO A 310 18.64 -1.00 -5.01
N ILE A 311 19.37 -0.02 -4.47
CA ILE A 311 18.96 0.79 -3.31
C ILE A 311 18.93 2.26 -3.72
N VAL A 312 17.78 2.90 -3.52
CA VAL A 312 17.59 4.34 -3.74
C VAL A 312 18.39 5.13 -2.70
N THR A 313 19.21 6.06 -3.16
CA THR A 313 20.05 6.94 -2.32
C THR A 313 19.65 8.41 -2.40
N LYS A 314 18.89 8.79 -3.44
CA LYS A 314 18.32 10.13 -3.57
C LYS A 314 17.09 10.10 -4.46
N GLN A 315 16.10 10.94 -4.15
CA GLN A 315 15.01 11.27 -5.07
C GLN A 315 14.81 12.79 -5.05
N SER A 316 14.96 13.41 -6.21
CA SER A 316 14.74 14.86 -6.38
C SER A 316 13.99 15.08 -7.68
N ARG A 317 13.49 16.29 -7.92
CA ARG A 317 13.16 16.69 -9.29
C ARG A 317 14.45 16.92 -10.08
N GLN A 318 14.34 16.91 -11.41
CA GLN A 318 15.31 17.59 -12.26
C GLN A 318 15.24 19.10 -12.05
#